data_AF-A0A7X7E5R1-F1
#
_entry.id   AF-A0A7X7E5R1-F1
#
_cell.length_a   1.000
_cell.length_b   1.000
_cell.length_c   1.000
_cell.angle_alpha   90.00
_cell.angle_beta   90.00
_cell.angle_gamma   90.00
#
_symmetry.space_group_name_H-M   'P 1'
#
loop_
_entity.id
_entity.type
_entity.pdbx_description
1 polymer ?
#
loop_
_entity_poly.entity_id
_entity_poly.type
_entity_poly.pdbx_seq_one_letter_code
_entity_poly.pdbx_strand_id
1 'polypeptide(L)'
;MMKHFLRYSEDKIRGLLFGTFLGDSIGAIFEGKEPDHIPPLHLNMIPDFAPLTYTDDTQMTISVFEEMVENGYIDQNSLKERFLRRFSPWRKYSGGMLEVIERWRNGEDIKKAATMLYGGV
;
A
#
# COMPACT_ATOMS: atom_id res chain seq x y z
N MET A 1 3.56 27.73 -12.85
CA MET A 1 2.69 26.88 -12.01
C MET A 1 3.41 26.65 -10.68
N MET A 2 2.92 27.21 -9.57
CA MET A 2 3.62 27.13 -8.28
C MET A 2 3.48 25.72 -7.71
N LYS A 3 4.57 24.95 -7.70
CA LYS A 3 4.64 23.66 -6.99
C LYS A 3 4.43 23.93 -5.51
N HIS A 4 3.32 23.48 -4.96
CA HIS A 4 3.07 23.57 -3.52
C HIS A 4 3.93 22.51 -2.84
N PHE A 5 5.07 22.93 -2.28
CA PHE A 5 5.90 22.04 -1.48
C PHE A 5 5.17 21.73 -0.18
N LEU A 6 4.91 20.45 0.07
CA LEU A 6 4.43 19.95 1.35
C LEU A 6 5.41 20.41 2.45
N ARG A 7 4.96 21.33 3.32
CA ARG A 7 5.75 21.89 4.43
C ARG A 7 5.72 20.92 5.64
N TYR A 8 6.25 19.71 5.46
CA TYR A 8 6.49 18.78 6.56
C TYR A 8 7.99 18.62 6.78
N SER A 9 8.41 18.46 8.04
CA SER A 9 9.81 18.16 8.33
C SER A 9 10.16 16.78 7.77
N GLU A 10 11.41 16.62 7.33
CA GLU A 10 11.91 15.34 6.84
C GLU A 10 11.69 14.22 7.89
N ASP A 11 11.92 14.52 9.17
CA ASP A 11 11.68 13.58 10.27
C ASP A 11 10.23 13.12 10.36
N LYS A 12 9.25 14.00 10.10
CA LYS A 12 7.84 13.61 10.10
C LYS A 12 7.51 12.70 8.92
N ILE A 13 8.09 12.98 7.75
CA ILE A 13 7.91 12.14 6.56
C ILE A 13 8.53 10.76 6.80
N ARG A 14 9.76 10.72 7.32
CA ARG A 14 10.42 9.46 7.71
C ARG A 14 9.59 8.70 8.73
N GLY A 15 9.14 9.35 9.80
CA GLY A 15 8.31 8.74 10.82
C GLY A 15 7.00 8.17 10.28
N LEU A 16 6.35 8.88 9.34
CA LEU A 16 5.16 8.41 8.65
C LEU A 16 5.45 7.16 7.82
N LEU A 17 6.48 7.17 6.97
CA LEU A 17 6.81 6.04 6.10
C LEU A 17 7.27 4.81 6.90
N PHE A 18 8.14 5.00 7.91
CA PHE A 18 8.56 3.91 8.79
C PHE A 18 7.42 3.40 9.65
N GLY A 19 6.56 4.28 10.16
CA GLY A 19 5.36 3.90 10.91
C GLY A 19 4.41 3.05 10.08
N THR A 20 4.16 3.43 8.82
CA THR A 20 3.37 2.63 7.88
C THR A 20 3.99 1.25 7.66
N PHE A 21 5.30 1.20 7.34
CA PHE A 21 6.00 -0.07 7.12
C PHE A 21 5.95 -0.99 8.35
N LEU A 22 6.20 -0.45 9.55
CA LEU A 22 6.17 -1.21 10.80
C LEU A 22 4.75 -1.71 11.10
N GLY A 23 3.74 -0.85 10.94
CA GLY A 23 2.34 -1.20 11.17
C GLY A 23 1.86 -2.31 10.24
N ASP A 24 2.14 -2.19 8.95
CA ASP A 24 1.89 -3.23 7.94
C ASP A 24 2.59 -4.53 8.33
N SER A 25 3.92 -4.51 8.43
CA SER A 25 4.71 -5.73 8.58
C SER A 25 4.32 -6.50 9.84
N ILE A 26 4.15 -5.81 10.97
CA ILE A 26 3.78 -6.44 12.25
C ILE A 26 2.30 -6.86 12.24
N GLY A 27 1.41 -5.97 11.77
CA GLY A 27 -0.03 -6.22 11.72
C GLY A 27 -0.39 -7.42 10.86
N ALA A 28 0.35 -7.64 9.77
CA ALA A 28 0.17 -8.75 8.84
C ALA A 28 0.32 -10.15 9.47
N ILE A 29 0.89 -10.27 10.68
CA ILE A 29 0.96 -11.53 11.44
C ILE A 29 -0.38 -11.86 12.09
N PHE A 30 -1.17 -10.83 12.41
CA PHE A 30 -2.45 -10.93 13.09
C PHE A 30 -3.64 -10.85 12.15
N GLU A 31 -3.41 -10.56 10.87
CA GLU A 31 -4.43 -10.53 9.84
C GLU A 31 -5.26 -11.83 9.82
N GLY A 32 -6.59 -11.70 9.85
CA GLY A 32 -7.52 -12.82 9.86
C GLY A 32 -7.65 -13.57 11.19
N LYS A 33 -6.97 -13.13 12.26
CA LYS A 33 -7.16 -13.69 13.61
C LYS A 33 -8.34 -13.01 14.32
N GLU A 34 -9.03 -13.77 15.14
CA GLU A 34 -10.02 -13.24 16.08
C GLU A 34 -9.34 -12.40 17.18
N PRO A 35 -10.00 -11.36 17.73
CA PRO A 35 -9.39 -10.45 18.70
C PRO A 35 -8.82 -11.13 19.95
N ASP A 36 -9.42 -12.23 20.40
CA ASP A 36 -8.98 -13.03 21.55
C ASP A 36 -7.66 -13.79 21.30
N HIS A 37 -7.28 -13.98 20.03
CA HIS A 37 -6.03 -14.61 19.62
C HIS A 37 -4.90 -13.59 19.37
N ILE A 38 -5.16 -12.31 19.57
CA ILE A 38 -4.16 -11.24 19.48
C ILE A 38 -3.61 -10.97 20.88
N PRO A 39 -2.31 -11.19 21.14
CA PRO A 39 -1.73 -10.91 22.45
C PRO A 39 -1.73 -9.40 22.72
N PRO A 40 -1.64 -8.97 23.99
CA PRO A 40 -1.38 -7.56 24.31
C PRO A 40 -0.12 -7.09 23.57
N LEU A 41 -0.27 -6.08 22.71
CA LEU A 41 0.84 -5.53 21.93
C LEU A 41 1.49 -4.39 22.70
N HIS A 42 2.78 -4.54 23.01
CA HIS A 42 3.60 -3.49 23.58
C HIS A 42 4.72 -3.10 22.61
N LEU A 43 5.09 -1.81 22.57
CA LEU A 43 6.09 -1.28 21.63
C LEU A 43 7.45 -1.99 21.74
N ASN A 44 7.80 -2.51 22.91
CA ASN A 44 9.05 -3.25 23.14
C ASN A 44 9.05 -4.65 22.51
N MET A 45 7.90 -5.19 22.08
CA MET A 45 7.78 -6.50 21.43
C MET A 45 7.96 -6.42 19.90
N ILE A 46 8.00 -5.22 19.33
CA ILE A 46 8.17 -4.99 17.89
C ILE A 46 9.38 -5.74 17.29
N PRO A 47 10.57 -5.77 17.93
CA PRO A 47 11.73 -6.50 17.39
C PRO A 47 11.50 -8.01 17.30
N ASP A 48 10.66 -8.59 18.18
CA ASP A 48 10.42 -10.03 18.24
C ASP A 48 9.48 -10.50 17.12
N PHE A 49 8.66 -9.58 16.60
CA PHE A 49 7.67 -9.87 15.55
C PHE A 49 8.08 -9.37 14.19
N ALA A 50 9.10 -8.52 14.04
CA ALA A 50 9.39 -7.85 12.79
C ALA A 50 9.63 -8.86 11.64
N PRO A 51 8.65 -9.08 10.75
CA PRO A 51 8.94 -9.82 9.54
C PRO A 51 9.90 -8.95 8.73
N LEU A 52 10.87 -9.58 8.08
CA LEU A 52 11.83 -8.89 7.20
C LEU A 52 11.16 -8.35 5.91
N THR A 53 9.83 -8.18 5.89
CA THR A 53 9.05 -7.90 4.68
C THR A 53 7.66 -7.32 4.98
N TYR A 54 7.05 -6.70 3.96
CA TYR A 54 5.79 -5.95 4.01
C TYR A 54 4.71 -6.50 3.04
N THR A 55 3.45 -6.08 3.16
CA THR A 55 2.32 -6.49 2.29
C THR A 55 2.06 -5.51 1.13
N ASP A 56 0.91 -5.63 0.49
CA ASP A 56 0.43 -4.71 -0.53
C ASP A 56 0.26 -3.29 0.00
N ASP A 57 -0.02 -3.10 1.29
CA ASP A 57 -0.16 -1.78 1.91
C ASP A 57 1.11 -0.92 1.73
N THR A 58 2.27 -1.41 2.15
CA THR A 58 3.54 -0.70 1.93
C THR A 58 3.90 -0.67 0.44
N GLN A 59 3.63 -1.74 -0.31
CA GLN A 59 3.95 -1.79 -1.73
C GLN A 59 3.23 -0.66 -2.51
N MET A 60 1.94 -0.44 -2.23
CA MET A 60 1.13 0.61 -2.83
C MET A 60 1.53 1.98 -2.30
N THR A 61 1.82 2.10 -1.00
CA THR A 61 2.29 3.35 -0.39
C THR A 61 3.55 3.89 -1.08
N ILE A 62 4.52 3.02 -1.40
CA ILE A 62 5.74 3.42 -2.13
C ILE A 62 5.37 4.01 -3.50
N SER A 63 4.44 3.40 -4.24
CA SER A 63 3.99 3.92 -5.54
C SER A 63 3.35 5.30 -5.44
N VAL A 64 2.52 5.53 -4.43
CA VAL A 64 1.87 6.82 -4.18
C VAL A 64 2.90 7.87 -3.79
N PHE A 65 3.84 7.52 -2.91
CA PHE A 65 4.85 8.44 -2.43
C PHE A 65 5.80 8.89 -3.54
N GLU A 66 6.32 7.94 -4.34
CA GLU A 66 7.17 8.26 -5.49
C GLU A 66 6.44 9.13 -6.53
N GLU A 67 5.19 8.81 -6.84
CA GLU A 67 4.37 9.62 -7.75
C GLU A 67 4.26 11.07 -7.26
N MET A 68 3.95 11.26 -5.97
CA MET A 68 3.82 12.59 -5.38
C MET A 68 5.15 13.34 -5.35
N VAL A 69 6.27 12.67 -5.03
CA VAL A 69 7.59 13.30 -4.94
C VAL A 69 8.13 13.68 -6.32
N GLU A 70 7.96 12.82 -7.32
CA GLU A 70 8.47 13.06 -8.67
C GLU A 70 7.65 14.12 -9.42
N ASN A 71 6.32 14.07 -9.32
CA ASN A 71 5.43 14.95 -10.09
C ASN A 71 4.99 16.19 -9.31
N GLY A 72 5.05 16.17 -7.98
CA GLY A 72 4.56 17.23 -7.10
C GLY A 72 3.02 17.27 -6.97
N TYR A 73 2.34 16.28 -7.55
CA TYR A 73 0.92 16.00 -7.47
C TYR A 73 0.70 14.52 -7.82
N ILE A 74 -0.51 14.00 -7.59
CA ILE A 74 -0.85 12.62 -8.00
C ILE A 74 -1.48 12.65 -9.39
N ASP A 75 -0.76 12.17 -10.41
CA ASP A 75 -1.36 11.86 -11.70
C ASP A 75 -1.92 10.42 -11.68
N GLN A 76 -3.23 10.28 -11.84
CA GLN A 76 -3.91 9.00 -11.75
C GLN A 76 -3.49 8.01 -12.84
N ASN A 77 -3.11 8.48 -14.03
CA ASN A 77 -2.70 7.60 -15.12
C ASN A 77 -1.27 7.11 -14.88
N SER A 78 -0.36 7.99 -14.47
CA SER A 78 1.00 7.60 -14.07
C SER A 78 1.00 6.65 -12.86
N LEU A 79 0.21 6.96 -11.83
CA LEU A 79 0.12 6.14 -10.61
C LEU A 79 -0.37 4.72 -10.91
N LYS A 80 -1.36 4.58 -11.78
CA LYS A 80 -1.83 3.28 -12.26
C LYS A 80 -0.66 2.47 -12.84
N GLU A 81 0.09 3.02 -13.79
CA GLU A 81 1.23 2.32 -14.37
C GLU A 81 2.29 1.94 -13.32
N ARG A 82 2.49 2.75 -12.28
CA ARG A 82 3.36 2.39 -11.14
C ARG A 82 2.82 1.20 -10.35
N PHE A 83 1.53 1.16 -10.03
CA PHE A 83 0.93 0.01 -9.37
C PHE A 83 1.13 -1.27 -10.19
N LEU A 84 0.86 -1.22 -11.50
CA LEU A 84 0.99 -2.38 -12.36
C LEU A 84 2.44 -2.89 -12.46
N ARG A 85 3.41 -1.97 -12.59
CA ARG A 85 4.84 -2.31 -12.65
C ARG A 85 5.37 -2.86 -11.33
N ARG A 86 4.91 -2.34 -10.20
CA ARG A 86 5.39 -2.74 -8.87
C ARG A 86 4.68 -3.99 -8.33
N PHE A 87 3.48 -4.29 -8.84
CA PHE A 87 2.65 -5.39 -8.36
C PHE A 87 3.45 -6.70 -8.25
N SER A 88 3.36 -7.32 -7.08
CA SER A 88 3.87 -8.65 -6.83
C SER A 88 2.76 -9.50 -6.19
N PRO A 89 2.36 -10.64 -6.79
CA PRO A 89 1.27 -11.46 -6.28
C PRO A 89 1.56 -12.04 -4.89
N TRP A 90 2.83 -12.10 -4.49
CA TRP A 90 3.29 -12.60 -3.20
C TRP A 90 3.10 -11.59 -2.05
N ARG A 91 2.61 -10.37 -2.34
CA ARG A 91 2.41 -9.30 -1.35
C ARG A 91 1.04 -9.32 -0.68
N LYS A 92 0.31 -10.44 -0.74
CA LYS A 92 -0.98 -10.65 -0.05
C LYS A 92 -2.14 -9.76 -0.52
N TYR A 93 -2.08 -9.23 -1.74
CA TYR A 93 -3.25 -8.63 -2.39
C TYR A 93 -4.49 -9.53 -2.28
N SER A 94 -5.64 -8.94 -1.95
CA SER A 94 -6.91 -9.66 -1.91
C SER A 94 -7.22 -10.34 -3.25
N GLY A 95 -7.99 -11.44 -3.21
CA GLY A 95 -8.38 -12.18 -4.42
C GLY A 95 -9.06 -11.31 -5.47
N GLY A 96 -9.92 -10.38 -5.06
CA GLY A 96 -10.54 -9.42 -5.98
C GLY A 96 -9.53 -8.48 -6.64
N MET A 97 -8.48 -8.07 -5.93
CA MET A 97 -7.46 -7.19 -6.50
C MET A 97 -6.57 -7.95 -7.49
N LEU A 98 -6.28 -9.22 -7.22
CA LEU A 98 -5.61 -10.09 -8.19
C LEU A 98 -6.42 -10.18 -9.49
N GLU A 99 -7.75 -10.33 -9.39
CA GLU A 99 -8.64 -10.35 -10.56
C GLU A 99 -8.66 -9.01 -11.31
N VAL A 100 -8.74 -7.87 -10.60
CA VAL A 100 -8.66 -6.53 -11.21
C VAL A 100 -7.36 -6.38 -12.00
N ILE A 101 -6.23 -6.79 -11.43
CA ILE A 101 -4.93 -6.68 -12.08
C ILE A 101 -4.84 -7.56 -13.32
N GLU A 102 -5.38 -8.78 -13.26
CA GLU A 102 -5.37 -9.68 -14.41
C GLU A 102 -6.22 -9.13 -15.56
N ARG A 103 -7.43 -8.65 -15.28
CA ARG A 103 -8.28 -8.00 -16.29
C ARG A 103 -7.60 -6.78 -16.91
N TRP A 104 -6.97 -5.97 -16.07
CA TRP A 104 -6.25 -4.80 -16.53
C TRP A 104 -5.03 -5.14 -17.41
N ARG A 105 -4.26 -6.17 -17.05
CA ARG A 105 -3.16 -6.69 -17.89
C ARG A 105 -3.65 -7.16 -19.26
N ASN A 106 -4.87 -7.68 -19.32
CA ASN A 106 -5.53 -8.10 -20.55
C ASN A 106 -6.19 -6.95 -21.34
N GLY A 107 -5.95 -5.69 -20.94
CA GLY A 107 -6.37 -4.50 -21.68
C GLY A 107 -7.73 -3.93 -21.27
N GLU A 108 -8.37 -4.47 -20.23
CA GLU A 108 -9.59 -3.87 -19.67
C GLU A 108 -9.26 -2.59 -18.89
N ASP A 109 -10.11 -1.57 -18.96
CA ASP A 109 -9.95 -0.38 -18.13
C ASP A 109 -10.09 -0.74 -16.64
N ILE A 110 -9.12 -0.34 -15.84
CA ILE A 110 -9.07 -0.66 -14.40
C ILE A 110 -10.31 -0.19 -13.64
N LYS A 111 -10.91 0.96 -14.00
CA LYS A 111 -12.13 1.43 -13.30
C LYS A 111 -13.26 0.47 -13.59
N LYS A 112 -13.41 0.02 -14.83
CA LYS A 112 -14.41 -0.98 -15.20
C LYS A 112 -14.18 -2.31 -14.47
N ALA A 113 -12.95 -2.80 -14.41
CA ALA A 113 -12.60 -4.02 -13.70
C ALA A 113 -12.91 -3.92 -12.19
N ALA A 114 -12.53 -2.81 -11.55
CA ALA A 114 -12.80 -2.54 -10.14
C ALA A 114 -14.30 -2.39 -9.86
N THR A 115 -15.05 -1.71 -10.73
CA THR A 115 -16.51 -1.54 -10.58
C THR A 115 -17.24 -2.87 -10.56
N MET A 116 -16.82 -3.82 -11.39
CA MET A 116 -17.45 -5.14 -11.46
C MET A 116 -17.29 -5.94 -10.16
N LEU A 117 -16.16 -5.77 -9.46
CA LEU A 117 -15.82 -6.57 -8.27
C LEU A 117 -16.16 -5.88 -6.95
N TYR A 118 -16.08 -4.55 -6.91
CA TYR A 118 -16.24 -3.76 -5.68
C TYR A 118 -17.41 -2.76 -5.74
N GLY A 119 -18.21 -2.76 -6.81
CA GLY A 119 -19.35 -1.85 -6.95
C GLY A 119 -18.99 -0.42 -7.37
N GLY A 120 -17.72 -0.14 -7.63
CA GLY A 120 -17.28 1.11 -8.28
C GLY A 120 -17.20 2.32 -7.36
N VAL A 121 -16.65 2.14 -6.16
CA VAL A 121 -16.30 3.24 -5.25
C VAL A 121 -14.90 3.75 -5.53
#